data_AF-A0A8S3TA30-F1
#
_entry.id   AF-A0A8S3TA30-F1
#
_cell.length_a   1.000
_cell.length_b   1.000
_cell.length_c   1.000
_cell.angle_alpha   90.00
_cell.angle_beta   90.00
_cell.angle_gamma   90.00
#
_symmetry.space_group_name_H-M   'P 1'
#
loop_
_entity.id
_entity.type
_entity.pdbx_description
1 polymer ?
#
loop_
_entity_poly.entity_id
_entity_poly.type
_entity_poly.pdbx_seq_one_letter_code
_entity_poly.pdbx_strand_id
1 'polypeptide(L)'
;MSVYSRNSERRRVLPEYCNEDKEYSQCYGSQEDGHGHLESEKKVRREIANSNERRRMQSINAGFQSLKTLIPHSDGEKLSKAAILQHTADFIQNLKREKDRLESENSQLQKMLTGSAYGSPPRKRWKRDTESSDEGITADYDELSIDDVRREMVAMKCQLERERGDSA
;
A
#
# COMPACT_ATOMS: atom_id res chain seq x y z
N MET A 1 49.47 -21.61 -13.22
CA MET A 1 49.17 -21.14 -14.60
C MET A 1 49.28 -19.62 -14.62
N SER A 2 49.98 -19.08 -15.63
CA SER A 2 50.16 -17.66 -16.02
C SER A 2 50.97 -16.73 -15.09
N VAL A 3 52.31 -16.77 -15.13
CA VAL A 3 53.31 -15.95 -15.88
C VAL A 3 53.55 -14.52 -15.36
N TYR A 4 54.78 -14.32 -14.88
CA TYR A 4 55.45 -13.05 -14.66
C TYR A 4 55.67 -12.30 -15.99
N SER A 5 55.67 -10.97 -15.96
CA SER A 5 56.91 -10.17 -16.07
C SER A 5 56.65 -8.73 -16.46
N ARG A 6 57.30 -7.84 -15.70
CA ARG A 6 57.59 -6.46 -16.05
C ARG A 6 58.24 -6.42 -17.43
N ASN A 7 57.87 -5.44 -18.26
CA ASN A 7 58.68 -5.04 -19.40
C ASN A 7 58.91 -3.54 -19.38
N SER A 8 60.19 -3.21 -19.55
CA SER A 8 60.81 -1.91 -19.52
C SER A 8 60.83 -1.25 -20.90
N GLU A 9 60.98 0.08 -20.88
CA GLU A 9 61.68 0.92 -21.87
C GLU A 9 60.95 1.54 -23.09
N ARG A 10 61.24 2.86 -23.23
CA ARG A 10 61.36 3.69 -24.46
C ARG A 10 60.08 4.19 -25.15
N ARG A 11 59.73 5.45 -24.87
CA ARG A 11 60.10 6.61 -25.71
C ARG A 11 59.48 7.89 -25.13
N ARG A 12 60.33 8.81 -24.71
CA ARG A 12 59.98 10.24 -24.66
C ARG A 12 59.82 10.70 -26.10
N VAL A 13 58.66 11.23 -26.47
CA VAL A 13 58.53 12.12 -27.63
C VAL A 13 57.75 13.33 -27.15
N LEU A 14 58.49 14.42 -26.99
CA LEU A 14 58.01 15.75 -26.71
C LEU A 14 57.82 16.41 -28.09
N PRO A 15 56.64 16.97 -28.44
CA PRO A 15 56.54 17.78 -29.64
C PRO A 15 57.06 19.19 -29.34
N GLU A 16 58.28 19.49 -29.78
CA GLU A 16 58.80 20.86 -29.92
C GLU A 16 58.16 21.55 -31.15
N TYR A 17 57.55 22.73 -30.91
CA TYR A 17 57.65 24.03 -31.61
C TYR A 17 57.96 24.05 -33.14
N CYS A 18 57.44 24.90 -34.04
CA CYS A 18 56.78 26.22 -34.04
C CYS A 18 56.39 26.51 -35.54
N ASN A 19 55.37 27.27 -35.95
CA ASN A 19 55.36 28.74 -36.14
C ASN A 19 54.08 29.10 -36.96
N GLU A 20 53.27 30.06 -36.51
CA GLU A 20 53.10 31.42 -37.08
C GLU A 20 52.29 31.49 -38.39
N ASP A 21 51.02 31.92 -38.32
CA ASP A 21 50.60 33.29 -38.72
C ASP A 21 49.07 33.44 -38.93
N LYS A 22 48.53 34.49 -38.30
CA LYS A 22 47.42 35.34 -38.76
C LYS A 22 45.99 34.76 -38.81
N GLU A 23 45.27 34.94 -37.69
CA GLU A 23 44.04 35.77 -37.70
C GLU A 23 43.73 36.28 -36.28
N TYR A 24 44.52 37.27 -35.85
CA TYR A 24 44.11 38.20 -34.80
C TYR A 24 43.14 39.19 -35.45
N SER A 25 41.83 39.03 -35.23
CA SER A 25 40.85 40.14 -35.13
C SER A 25 39.40 39.66 -35.19
N GLN A 26 38.88 39.11 -34.09
CA GLN A 26 37.47 39.35 -33.75
C GLN A 26 37.24 39.24 -32.24
N CYS A 27 37.95 40.08 -31.48
CA CYS A 27 37.47 40.47 -30.17
C CYS A 27 36.42 41.59 -30.35
N TYR A 28 35.46 41.63 -29.42
CA TYR A 28 34.52 42.73 -29.15
C TYR A 28 33.28 42.79 -30.08
N GLY A 29 32.30 41.93 -29.80
CA GLY A 29 30.98 41.99 -30.42
C GLY A 29 29.93 41.14 -29.70
N SER A 30 29.47 41.65 -28.55
CA SER A 30 28.16 41.36 -27.93
C SER A 30 27.83 39.90 -27.59
N GLN A 31 28.30 39.41 -26.45
CA GLN A 31 27.70 38.23 -25.81
C GLN A 31 27.66 38.35 -24.27
N GLU A 32 27.24 39.52 -23.79
CA GLU A 32 27.07 39.77 -22.34
C GLU A 32 25.76 39.16 -21.77
N ASP A 33 24.82 38.71 -22.62
CA ASP A 33 23.50 38.22 -22.16
C ASP A 33 23.38 36.70 -21.97
N GLY A 34 24.32 35.90 -22.52
CA GLY A 34 24.23 34.43 -22.48
C GLY A 34 24.58 33.83 -21.12
N HIS A 35 25.54 34.44 -20.40
CA HIS A 35 26.01 33.92 -19.12
C HIS A 35 24.96 34.11 -18.00
N GLY A 36 24.23 35.24 -18.00
CA GLY A 36 23.13 35.47 -17.08
C GLY A 36 21.95 34.53 -17.32
N HIS A 37 21.66 34.21 -18.59
CA HIS A 37 20.58 33.28 -18.93
C HIS A 37 20.89 31.85 -18.46
N LEU A 38 22.10 31.34 -18.69
CA LEU A 38 22.51 30.01 -18.21
C LEU A 38 22.51 29.91 -16.67
N GLU A 39 22.93 30.95 -15.97
CA GLU A 39 22.86 30.99 -14.50
C GLU A 39 21.41 31.05 -14.00
N SER A 40 20.54 31.79 -14.69
CA SER A 40 19.10 31.81 -14.39
C SER A 40 18.45 30.45 -14.61
N GLU A 41 18.81 29.73 -15.69
CA GLU A 41 18.29 28.40 -15.97
C GLU A 41 18.77 27.36 -14.95
N LYS A 42 20.06 27.42 -14.56
CA LYS A 42 20.60 26.61 -13.46
C LYS A 42 19.88 26.89 -12.14
N LYS A 43 19.56 28.15 -11.86
CA LYS A 43 18.78 28.54 -10.68
C LYS A 43 17.36 27.95 -10.72
N VAL A 44 16.67 28.06 -11.85
CA VAL A 44 15.33 27.46 -12.03
C VAL A 44 15.36 25.95 -11.85
N ARG A 45 16.33 25.25 -12.46
CA ARG A 45 16.50 23.79 -12.27
C ARG A 45 16.72 23.43 -10.80
N ARG A 46 17.53 24.21 -10.08
CA ARG A 46 17.76 24.02 -8.63
C ARG A 46 16.48 24.27 -7.82
N GLU A 47 15.70 25.28 -8.15
CA GLU A 47 14.43 25.59 -7.48
C GLU A 47 13.39 24.46 -7.69
N ILE A 48 13.30 23.91 -8.89
CA ILE A 48 12.44 22.76 -9.19
C ILE A 48 12.86 21.54 -8.36
N ALA A 49 14.17 21.23 -8.30
CA ALA A 49 14.69 20.12 -7.49
C ALA A 49 14.37 20.31 -5.99
N ASN A 50 14.57 21.52 -5.47
CA ASN A 50 14.26 21.85 -4.08
C ASN A 50 12.76 21.75 -3.77
N SER A 51 11.92 22.22 -4.69
CA SER A 51 10.46 22.13 -4.58
C SER A 51 10.01 20.67 -4.55
N ASN A 52 10.62 19.82 -5.39
CA ASN A 52 10.35 18.38 -5.40
C ASN A 52 10.70 17.72 -4.06
N GLU A 53 11.89 18.00 -3.50
CA GLU A 53 12.27 17.42 -2.20
C GLU A 53 11.38 17.91 -1.06
N ARG A 54 10.95 19.19 -1.08
CA ARG A 54 9.98 19.69 -0.09
C ARG A 54 8.67 18.90 -0.16
N ARG A 55 8.15 18.67 -1.36
CA ARG A 55 6.92 17.88 -1.56
C ARG A 55 7.11 16.44 -1.09
N ARG A 56 8.24 15.81 -1.41
CA ARG A 56 8.60 14.47 -0.94
C ARG A 56 8.66 14.41 0.59
N MET A 57 9.30 15.39 1.23
CA MET A 57 9.39 15.44 2.69
C MET A 57 8.01 15.65 3.34
N GLN A 58 7.16 16.48 2.75
CA GLN A 58 5.79 16.70 3.20
C GLN A 58 4.94 15.42 3.10
N SER A 59 5.01 14.70 1.98
CA SER A 59 4.25 13.45 1.82
C SER A 59 4.72 12.36 2.78
N ILE A 60 6.03 12.24 3.00
CA ILE A 60 6.59 11.32 4.01
C ILE A 60 6.07 11.70 5.41
N ASN A 61 6.12 12.98 5.78
CA ASN A 61 5.65 13.42 7.09
C ASN A 61 4.14 13.21 7.27
N ALA A 62 3.33 13.44 6.23
CA ALA A 62 1.90 13.13 6.26
C ALA A 62 1.68 11.63 6.49
N GLY A 63 2.42 10.76 5.79
CA GLY A 63 2.37 9.31 5.99
C GLY A 63 2.69 8.89 7.43
N PHE A 64 3.68 9.53 8.07
CA PHE A 64 3.98 9.29 9.49
C PHE A 64 2.84 9.70 10.43
N GLN A 65 2.15 10.82 10.15
CA GLN A 65 1.00 11.23 10.95
C GLN A 65 -0.17 10.26 10.79
N SER A 66 -0.49 9.85 9.56
CA SER A 66 -1.53 8.84 9.32
C SER A 66 -1.18 7.52 10.02
N LEU A 67 0.07 7.05 9.89
CA LEU A 67 0.50 5.81 10.55
C LEU A 67 0.35 5.90 12.07
N LYS A 68 0.74 7.03 12.66
CA LYS A 68 0.61 7.27 14.10
C LYS A 68 -0.82 7.04 14.59
N THR A 69 -1.83 7.54 13.87
CA THR A 69 -3.25 7.39 14.25
C THR A 69 -3.76 5.95 14.31
N LEU A 70 -3.08 4.99 13.66
CA LEU A 70 -3.46 3.58 13.62
C LEU A 70 -2.85 2.75 14.76
N ILE A 71 -1.88 3.31 15.48
CA ILE A 71 -1.16 2.64 16.55
C ILE A 71 -1.82 3.03 17.88
N PRO A 72 -1.93 2.12 18.86
CA PRO A 72 -2.34 2.51 20.22
C PRO A 72 -1.35 3.51 20.84
N HIS A 73 -1.81 4.73 21.13
CA HIS A 73 -1.05 5.78 21.82
C HIS A 73 -2.01 6.78 22.47
N SER A 74 -1.49 7.67 23.32
CA SER A 74 -2.34 8.69 23.96
C SER A 74 -2.55 9.89 23.03
N ASP A 75 -3.75 10.46 23.02
CA ASP A 75 -4.02 11.67 22.25
C ASP A 75 -3.09 12.81 22.67
N GLY A 76 -2.48 13.47 21.68
CA GLY A 76 -1.50 14.53 21.91
C GLY A 76 -0.08 14.06 22.27
N GLU A 77 0.17 12.76 22.41
CA GLU A 77 1.50 12.22 22.69
C GLU A 77 2.48 12.48 21.53
N LYS A 78 3.69 12.95 21.82
CA LYS A 78 4.71 13.24 20.79
C LYS A 78 5.63 12.04 20.58
N LEU A 79 5.36 11.25 19.54
CA LEU A 79 6.21 10.14 19.13
C LEU A 79 7.25 10.57 18.09
N SER A 80 8.47 10.07 18.24
CA SER A 80 9.53 10.23 17.23
C SER A 80 9.27 9.33 16.02
N LYS A 81 9.88 9.62 14.86
CA LYS A 81 9.76 8.75 13.66
C LYS A 81 10.20 7.30 13.96
N ALA A 82 11.27 7.14 14.73
CA ALA A 82 11.76 5.81 15.13
C ALA A 82 10.76 5.08 16.03
N ALA A 83 10.18 5.79 17.02
CA ALA A 83 9.17 5.21 17.89
C ALA A 83 7.92 4.80 17.11
N ILE A 84 7.44 5.63 16.17
CA ILE A 84 6.30 5.27 15.31
C ILE A 84 6.59 3.97 14.56
N LEU A 85 7.78 3.81 13.97
CA LEU A 85 8.15 2.59 13.25
C LEU A 85 8.24 1.36 14.17
N GLN A 86 8.84 1.51 15.36
CA GLN A 86 8.97 0.42 16.34
C GLN A 86 7.60 -0.02 16.86
N HIS A 87 6.79 0.92 17.34
CA HIS A 87 5.45 0.62 17.85
C HIS A 87 4.55 0.04 16.76
N THR A 88 4.68 0.49 15.50
CA THR A 88 3.98 -0.12 14.37
C THR A 88 4.36 -1.59 14.20
N ALA A 89 5.66 -1.89 14.22
CA ALA A 89 6.14 -3.25 14.04
C ALA A 89 5.63 -4.16 15.17
N ASP A 90 5.75 -3.72 16.42
CA ASP A 90 5.25 -4.44 17.59
C ASP A 90 3.75 -4.65 17.52
N PHE A 91 2.99 -3.61 17.15
CA PHE A 91 1.55 -3.69 17.00
C PHE A 91 1.13 -4.69 15.92
N ILE A 92 1.79 -4.70 14.76
CA ILE A 92 1.56 -5.70 13.71
C ILE A 92 1.84 -7.12 14.23
N GLN A 93 2.92 -7.33 14.98
CA GLN A 93 3.22 -8.65 15.54
C GLN A 93 2.20 -9.08 16.60
N ASN A 94 1.70 -8.14 17.39
CA ASN A 94 0.63 -8.41 18.36
C ASN A 94 -0.67 -8.80 17.65
N LEU A 95 -1.07 -8.06 16.62
CA LEU A 95 -2.25 -8.37 15.81
C LEU A 95 -2.14 -9.75 15.15
N LYS A 96 -0.96 -10.13 14.66
CA LYS A 96 -0.72 -11.47 14.10
C LYS A 96 -0.90 -12.57 15.15
N ARG A 97 -0.27 -12.43 16.32
CA ARG A 97 -0.41 -13.41 17.41
C ARG A 97 -1.84 -13.55 17.89
N GLU A 98 -2.55 -12.43 17.99
CA GLU A 98 -3.95 -12.43 18.40
C GLU A 98 -4.86 -13.07 17.36
N LYS A 99 -4.62 -12.82 16.07
CA LYS A 99 -5.31 -13.51 14.98
C LYS A 99 -5.14 -15.02 15.08
N ASP A 100 -3.90 -15.51 15.21
CA ASP A 100 -3.62 -16.95 15.30
C ASP A 100 -4.29 -17.59 16.54
N ARG A 101 -4.31 -16.88 17.67
CA ARG A 101 -5.01 -17.30 18.89
C ARG A 101 -6.52 -17.45 18.64
N LEU A 102 -7.15 -16.43 18.07
CA LEU A 102 -8.58 -16.43 17.77
C LEU A 102 -8.96 -17.49 16.73
N GLU A 103 -8.12 -17.73 15.72
CA GLU A 103 -8.33 -18.80 14.74
C GLU A 103 -8.28 -20.20 15.37
N SER A 104 -7.37 -20.41 16.33
CA SER A 104 -7.30 -21.67 17.10
C SER A 104 -8.54 -21.88 17.96
N GLU A 105 -8.97 -20.84 18.67
CA GLU A 105 -10.19 -20.88 19.49
C GLU A 105 -11.43 -21.15 18.64
N ASN A 106 -11.57 -20.46 17.50
CA ASN A 106 -12.69 -20.67 16.58
C ASN A 106 -12.69 -22.09 16.02
N SER A 107 -11.52 -22.62 15.65
CA SER A 107 -11.38 -24.01 15.19
C SER A 107 -11.77 -25.03 16.28
N GLN A 108 -11.43 -24.76 17.54
CA GLN A 108 -11.84 -25.60 18.68
C GLN A 108 -13.34 -25.55 18.91
N LEU A 109 -13.93 -24.35 18.91
CA LEU A 109 -15.36 -24.14 19.08
C LEU A 109 -16.17 -24.81 17.96
N GLN A 110 -15.72 -24.69 16.70
CA GLN A 110 -16.34 -25.40 15.57
C GLN A 110 -16.31 -26.91 15.75
N LYS A 111 -15.20 -27.48 16.25
CA LYS A 111 -15.10 -28.92 16.57
C LYS A 111 -16.05 -29.34 17.68
N MET A 112 -16.24 -28.51 18.71
CA MET A 112 -17.19 -28.79 19.79
C MET A 112 -18.65 -28.74 19.31
N LEU A 113 -19.00 -27.76 18.47
CA LEU A 113 -20.34 -27.63 17.90
C LEU A 113 -20.68 -28.80 16.96
N THR A 114 -19.75 -29.14 16.07
CA THR A 114 -19.89 -30.30 15.17
C THR A 114 -19.92 -31.60 15.98
N GLY A 115 -19.00 -31.82 16.92
CA GLY A 115 -18.98 -32.99 17.79
C GLY A 115 -20.26 -33.17 18.64
N SER A 116 -20.90 -32.08 19.05
CA SER A 116 -22.17 -32.12 19.79
C SER A 116 -23.38 -32.47 18.90
N ALA A 117 -23.34 -32.16 17.60
CA ALA A 117 -24.40 -32.51 16.66
C ALA A 117 -24.39 -34.01 16.28
N TYR A 118 -23.25 -34.69 16.42
CA TYR A 118 -23.07 -36.11 16.04
C TYR A 118 -22.93 -37.07 17.23
N GLY A 119 -23.07 -36.57 18.46
CA GLY A 119 -22.81 -37.33 19.70
C GLY A 119 -24.05 -37.83 20.47
N SER A 120 -25.27 -37.62 19.98
CA SER A 120 -26.44 -38.28 20.57
C SER A 120 -26.54 -39.71 20.05
N PRO A 121 -26.44 -40.75 20.92
CA PRO A 121 -26.68 -42.13 20.49
C PRO A 121 -28.10 -42.23 19.90
N PRO A 122 -28.30 -42.94 18.77
CA PRO A 122 -29.65 -43.14 18.26
C PRO A 122 -30.45 -43.84 19.35
N ARG A 123 -31.46 -43.15 19.89
CA ARG A 123 -32.45 -43.77 20.77
C ARG A 123 -32.93 -45.02 20.05
N LYS A 124 -32.76 -46.20 20.65
CA LYS A 124 -33.27 -47.46 20.12
C LYS A 124 -34.77 -47.30 19.89
N ARG A 125 -35.14 -47.01 18.64
CA ARG A 125 -36.52 -46.89 18.20
C ARG A 125 -37.10 -48.29 18.27
N TRP A 126 -37.83 -48.56 19.35
CA TRP A 126 -38.73 -49.70 19.44
C TRP A 126 -39.59 -49.68 18.16
N LYS A 127 -39.54 -50.75 17.37
CA LYS A 127 -40.42 -50.94 16.21
C LYS A 127 -41.86 -50.93 16.71
N ARG A 128 -42.53 -49.80 16.56
CA ARG A 128 -43.98 -49.75 16.55
C ARG A 128 -44.35 -49.66 15.08
N ASP A 129 -44.89 -50.75 14.57
CA ASP A 129 -45.52 -50.81 13.27
C ASP A 129 -46.68 -49.80 13.30
N THR A 130 -46.57 -48.74 12.52
CA THR A 130 -47.69 -47.85 12.21
C THR A 130 -47.40 -47.28 10.85
N GLU A 131 -48.02 -47.89 9.84
CA GLU A 131 -48.10 -47.40 8.48
C GLU A 131 -48.74 -46.00 8.52
N SER A 132 -47.98 -44.97 8.16
CA SER A 132 -48.53 -43.65 7.83
C SER A 132 -47.49 -42.87 7.04
N SER A 133 -47.84 -42.61 5.78
CA SER A 133 -47.50 -41.50 4.88
C SER A 133 -46.32 -40.59 5.27
N ASP A 134 -45.25 -40.53 4.48
CA ASP A 134 -45.15 -39.76 3.22
C ASP A 134 -44.94 -38.25 3.47
N GLU A 135 -44.10 -37.66 2.62
CA GLU A 135 -43.54 -36.31 2.61
C GLU A 135 -42.33 -36.08 3.53
N GLY A 136 -41.17 -36.46 2.99
CA GLY A 136 -39.91 -35.83 3.38
C GLY A 136 -39.85 -34.41 2.82
N ILE A 137 -39.48 -33.43 3.64
CA ILE A 137 -39.16 -32.07 3.18
C ILE A 137 -37.66 -31.86 3.38
N THR A 138 -36.90 -32.18 2.31
CA THR A 138 -35.59 -31.59 2.05
C THR A 138 -35.77 -30.77 0.78
N ALA A 139 -35.88 -29.45 0.88
CA ALA A 139 -35.84 -28.52 -0.26
C ALA A 139 -35.79 -27.07 0.26
N ASP A 140 -34.60 -26.49 0.25
CA ASP A 140 -34.30 -25.32 -0.58
C ASP A 140 -35.34 -24.19 -0.70
N TYR A 141 -35.44 -23.32 0.32
CA TYR A 141 -36.18 -22.05 0.22
C TYR A 141 -35.43 -20.90 0.92
N ASP A 142 -34.51 -20.27 0.21
CA ASP A 142 -33.94 -18.95 0.62
C ASP A 142 -33.62 -18.03 -0.58
N GLU A 143 -34.15 -18.31 -1.79
CA GLU A 143 -33.89 -17.45 -2.96
C GLU A 143 -34.99 -16.39 -3.19
N LEU A 144 -36.24 -16.69 -2.79
CA LEU A 144 -37.36 -15.74 -2.96
C LEU A 144 -37.35 -14.57 -1.95
N SER A 145 -36.71 -14.73 -0.79
CA SER A 145 -36.60 -13.66 0.23
C SER A 145 -35.59 -12.58 -0.16
N ILE A 146 -34.51 -12.94 -0.86
CA ILE A 146 -33.44 -12.01 -1.22
C ILE A 146 -33.90 -11.03 -2.30
N ASP A 147 -34.67 -11.49 -3.29
CA ASP A 147 -35.18 -10.64 -4.36
C ASP A 147 -36.27 -9.67 -3.88
N ASP A 148 -37.06 -10.05 -2.87
CA ASP A 148 -38.01 -9.14 -2.22
C ASP A 148 -37.29 -8.05 -1.40
N VAL A 149 -36.24 -8.42 -0.65
CA VAL A 149 -35.39 -7.46 0.07
C VAL A 149 -34.66 -6.51 -0.89
N ARG A 150 -34.18 -7.02 -2.04
CA ARG A 150 -33.56 -6.19 -3.09
C ARG A 150 -34.56 -5.21 -3.70
N ARG A 151 -35.81 -5.65 -3.96
CA ARG A 151 -36.89 -4.79 -4.45
C ARG A 151 -37.18 -3.66 -3.46
N GLU A 152 -37.28 -3.99 -2.18
CA GLU A 152 -37.57 -3.01 -1.13
C GLU A 152 -36.43 -2.01 -0.94
N MET A 153 -35.17 -2.46 -1.01
CA MET A 153 -33.99 -1.57 -0.99
C MET A 153 -33.96 -0.61 -2.18
N VAL A 154 -34.35 -1.06 -3.38
CA VAL A 154 -34.44 -0.20 -4.56
C VAL A 154 -35.57 0.83 -4.42
N ALA A 155 -36.72 0.42 -3.89
CA ALA A 155 -37.84 1.33 -3.64
C ALA A 155 -37.48 2.44 -2.63
N MET A 156 -36.86 2.07 -1.52
CA MET A 156 -36.33 3.01 -0.51
C MET A 156 -35.31 3.99 -1.10
N LYS A 157 -34.40 3.51 -1.95
CA LYS A 157 -33.41 4.36 -2.60
C LYS A 157 -34.05 5.38 -3.55
N CYS A 158 -35.04 4.96 -4.34
CA CYS A 158 -35.79 5.86 -5.22
C CYS A 158 -36.57 6.94 -4.44
N GLN A 159 -37.08 6.61 -3.25
CA GLN A 159 -37.79 7.56 -2.41
C GLN A 159 -36.85 8.64 -1.85
N LEU A 160 -35.67 8.24 -1.35
CA LEU A 160 -34.65 9.17 -0.85
C LEU A 160 -34.10 10.11 -1.93
N GLU A 161 -33.93 9.62 -3.16
CA GLU A 161 -33.49 10.45 -4.29
C GLU A 161 -34.57 11.47 -4.70
N ARG A 162 -35.86 11.12 -4.59
CA ARG A 162 -36.97 12.04 -4.84
C ARG A 162 -37.00 13.16 -3.79
N GLU A 163 -36.88 12.80 -2.51
CA GLU A 163 -36.86 13.76 -1.39
C GLU A 163 -35.63 14.69 -1.42
N ARG A 164 -34.49 14.20 -1.94
CA ARG A 164 -33.28 15.03 -2.16
C ARG A 164 -33.40 15.95 -3.38
N GLY A 165 -34.20 15.60 -4.38
CA GLY A 165 -34.46 16.43 -5.56
C GLY A 165 -35.42 17.60 -5.30
N ASP A 166 -36.37 17.42 -4.38
CA ASP A 166 -37.37 18.45 -4.03
C ASP A 166 -36.86 19.47 -2.98
N SER A 167 -35.61 19.32 -2.51
CA SER A 167 -34.97 20.21 -1.52
C SER A 167 -33.98 21.21 -2.14
N ALA A 168 -34.07 21.48 -3.45
CA ALA A 168 -33.26 22.47 -4.16
C ALA A 168 -34.11 23.58 -4.81
#